data_AF-A0A2A6PLT6-F1
#
_entry.id   AF-A0A2A6PLT6-F1
#
_cell.length_a   1.000
_cell.length_b   1.000
_cell.length_c   1.000
_cell.angle_alpha   90.00
_cell.angle_beta   90.00
_cell.angle_gamma   90.00
#
_symmetry.space_group_name_H-M   'P 1'
#
loop_
_entity.id
_entity.type
_entity.pdbx_description
1 polymer ?
#
loop_
_entity_poly.entity_id
_entity_poly.type
_entity_poly.pdbx_seq_one_letter_code
_entity_poly.pdbx_strand_id
1 'polypeptide(L)'
;MRVGRKVCQQRQGYSRQNANGYSNDHLFSTPARAVIVQLSKAGFRPDASRWRDGIERNLGVTISMYEASVGLFVPYLRNLSALLDKGVAYAEARKFNPTVLLGMRLAPNMYDLAQQVGEACRHAVVAPALLAECEPVALPPLEHDMAGLQARIATSIEFIEELPRAKIDAAAERNVFFKLKNGTELPFTGRTLLLTFSVPQFFFHVTTAYDLLRHAGVELVKRDFLGPRER
;
A
#
# COMPACT_ATOMS: atom_id res chain seq x y z
N MET A 1 -4.02 -64.80 9.41
CA MET A 1 -5.21 -65.50 8.89
C MET A 1 -6.46 -64.78 9.39
N ARG A 2 -7.32 -64.33 8.46
CA ARG A 2 -8.81 -64.12 8.51
C ARG A 2 -9.45 -63.46 9.75
N VAL A 3 -10.52 -62.67 9.74
CA VAL A 3 -11.49 -62.05 8.80
C VAL A 3 -12.36 -61.22 9.79
N GLY A 4 -12.53 -59.90 9.68
CA GLY A 4 -13.65 -59.26 8.98
C GLY A 4 -15.04 -59.48 9.62
N ARG A 5 -15.68 -58.42 10.15
CA ARG A 5 -17.14 -58.14 10.04
C ARG A 5 -17.51 -56.74 10.56
N LYS A 6 -18.14 -55.95 9.67
CA LYS A 6 -18.88 -54.71 9.93
C LYS A 6 -20.26 -55.05 10.53
N VAL A 7 -20.79 -54.20 11.42
CA VAL A 7 -22.22 -53.84 11.44
C VAL A 7 -22.38 -52.37 11.86
N CYS A 8 -23.24 -51.67 11.12
CA CYS A 8 -23.71 -50.29 11.27
C CYS A 8 -25.06 -50.30 11.99
N GLN A 9 -25.33 -49.36 12.92
CA GLN A 9 -26.63 -48.66 13.00
C GLN A 9 -26.66 -47.54 14.06
N GLN A 10 -26.95 -46.34 13.57
CA GLN A 10 -27.89 -45.32 14.07
C GLN A 10 -27.91 -44.98 15.58
N ARG A 11 -27.41 -43.79 15.93
CA ARG A 11 -27.84 -43.06 17.13
C ARG A 11 -28.94 -42.06 16.75
N GLN A 12 -30.12 -42.24 17.34
CA GLN A 12 -31.16 -41.22 17.41
C GLN A 12 -30.77 -40.12 18.41
N GLY A 13 -31.23 -38.91 18.11
CA GLY A 13 -30.85 -37.68 18.78
C GLY A 13 -31.55 -37.45 20.12
N TYR A 14 -30.96 -36.54 20.88
CA TYR A 14 -31.67 -35.78 21.88
C TYR A 14 -31.19 -34.33 21.82
N SER A 15 -32.11 -33.47 21.41
CA SER A 15 -31.99 -32.02 21.33
C SER A 15 -32.09 -31.40 22.73
N ARG A 16 -31.14 -30.53 23.08
CA ARG A 16 -31.39 -29.38 23.97
C ARG A 16 -30.68 -28.15 23.40
N GLN A 17 -31.49 -27.17 23.02
CA GLN A 17 -31.07 -25.81 22.69
C GLN A 17 -30.99 -24.96 23.97
N ASN A 18 -30.08 -23.97 23.91
CA ASN A 18 -30.19 -22.57 24.38
C ASN A 18 -28.76 -22.11 24.73
N ALA A 19 -28.29 -20.91 24.44
CA ALA A 19 -28.79 -19.75 23.72
C ALA A 19 -27.53 -18.91 23.39
N ASN A 20 -27.60 -18.07 22.35
CA ASN A 20 -26.54 -17.15 21.88
C ASN A 20 -25.41 -17.78 21.05
N GLY A 21 -25.80 -18.54 20.03
CA GLY A 21 -24.92 -18.94 18.94
C GLY A 21 -24.74 -17.80 17.92
N TYR A 22 -23.52 -17.26 17.85
CA TYR A 22 -22.98 -16.73 16.61
C TYR A 22 -21.72 -17.53 16.27
N SER A 23 -21.89 -18.48 15.34
CA SER A 23 -20.80 -19.20 14.68
C SER A 23 -20.16 -18.29 13.65
N ASN A 24 -18.82 -18.30 13.61
CA ASN A 24 -18.00 -17.64 12.61
C ASN A 24 -18.11 -18.37 11.27
N ASP A 25 -19.09 -18.04 10.44
CA ASP A 25 -19.18 -18.59 9.08
C ASP A 25 -19.81 -17.60 8.08
N HIS A 26 -19.12 -16.49 7.76
CA HIS A 26 -19.45 -15.69 6.57
C HIS A 26 -18.18 -15.17 5.88
N LEU A 27 -17.44 -16.11 5.28
CA LEU A 27 -16.50 -15.86 4.19
C LEU A 27 -17.14 -16.41 2.89
N PHE A 28 -17.37 -15.51 1.93
CA PHE A 28 -17.66 -15.75 0.51
C PHE A 28 -18.87 -16.62 0.12
N SER A 29 -19.92 -15.98 -0.40
CA SER A 29 -20.71 -16.44 -1.57
C SER A 29 -22.03 -15.66 -1.66
N THR A 30 -22.06 -14.56 -2.41
CA THR A 30 -23.31 -14.07 -2.99
C THR A 30 -23.27 -14.41 -4.48
N PRO A 31 -24.11 -15.34 -4.99
CA PRO A 31 -24.23 -15.48 -6.43
C PRO A 31 -25.03 -14.28 -6.93
N ALA A 32 -24.40 -13.45 -7.76
CA ALA A 32 -25.11 -12.46 -8.55
C ALA A 32 -26.16 -13.18 -9.41
N ARG A 33 -27.44 -13.04 -9.07
CA ARG A 33 -28.54 -13.50 -9.92
C ARG A 33 -28.61 -12.57 -11.12
N ALA A 34 -28.03 -12.98 -12.24
CA ALA A 34 -28.32 -12.40 -13.54
C ALA A 34 -29.81 -12.65 -13.85
N VAL A 35 -30.62 -11.59 -13.86
CA VAL A 35 -31.98 -11.64 -14.37
C VAL A 35 -31.88 -11.61 -15.89
N ILE A 36 -31.81 -12.78 -16.51
CA ILE A 36 -31.97 -12.90 -17.97
C ILE A 36 -33.46 -12.78 -18.25
N VAL A 37 -33.88 -11.61 -18.72
CA VAL A 37 -35.23 -11.40 -19.25
C VAL A 37 -35.35 -12.19 -20.56
N GLN A 38 -36.10 -13.29 -20.55
CA GLN A 38 -36.53 -13.95 -21.78
C GLN A 38 -37.53 -13.04 -22.51
N LEU A 39 -37.05 -12.38 -23.56
CA LEU A 39 -37.91 -11.65 -24.48
C LEU A 39 -38.69 -12.65 -25.35
N SER A 40 -40.01 -12.67 -25.18
CA SER A 40 -40.93 -13.41 -26.04
C SER A 40 -40.83 -12.88 -27.49
N LYS A 41 -40.89 -13.81 -28.46
CA LYS A 41 -40.85 -13.55 -29.89
C LYS A 41 -41.98 -12.62 -30.35
N ALA A 42 -41.75 -11.31 -30.30
CA ALA A 42 -42.54 -10.32 -31.00
C ALA A 42 -41.67 -9.09 -31.34
N GLY A 43 -41.21 -9.02 -32.60
CA GLY A 43 -41.12 -7.78 -33.37
C GLY A 43 -40.16 -6.64 -32.97
N PHE A 44 -39.37 -6.72 -31.89
CA PHE A 44 -38.42 -5.64 -31.59
C PHE A 44 -37.14 -5.76 -32.43
N ARG A 45 -37.01 -4.91 -33.45
CA ARG A 45 -35.72 -4.65 -34.13
C ARG A 45 -35.13 -3.38 -33.54
N PRO A 46 -34.21 -3.44 -32.56
CA PRO A 46 -33.52 -2.24 -32.12
C PRO A 46 -32.73 -1.68 -33.29
N ASP A 47 -32.92 -0.40 -33.58
CA ASP A 47 -32.05 0.32 -34.50
C ASP A 47 -30.64 0.39 -33.90
N ALA A 48 -29.77 -0.52 -34.37
CA ALA A 48 -28.38 -0.60 -33.95
C ALA A 48 -27.56 0.64 -34.38
N SER A 49 -28.08 1.49 -35.28
CA SER A 49 -27.39 2.73 -35.67
C SER A 49 -27.37 3.75 -34.53
N ARG A 50 -28.40 3.78 -33.69
CA ARG A 50 -28.52 4.69 -32.54
C ARG A 50 -27.50 4.42 -31.42
N TRP A 51 -26.85 3.26 -31.44
CA TRP A 51 -25.83 2.85 -30.47
C TRP A 51 -24.40 2.85 -31.02
N ARG A 52 -24.22 3.07 -32.34
CA ARG A 52 -22.90 3.06 -32.96
C ARG A 52 -22.09 4.32 -32.68
N ASP A 53 -22.76 5.48 -32.63
CA ASP A 53 -22.05 6.77 -32.54
C ASP A 53 -21.58 7.14 -31.12
N GLY A 54 -21.93 6.33 -30.11
CA GLY A 54 -21.62 6.60 -28.70
C GLY A 54 -20.56 5.71 -28.06
N ILE A 55 -20.03 4.71 -28.79
CA ILE A 55 -19.14 3.66 -28.22
C ILE A 55 -17.65 3.92 -28.51
N GLU A 56 -17.31 4.90 -29.35
CA GLU A 56 -15.92 5.18 -29.74
C GLU A 56 -15.25 6.33 -28.97
N ARG A 57 -15.59 6.52 -27.69
CA ARG A 57 -14.67 7.18 -26.77
C ARG A 57 -14.27 6.18 -25.71
N ASN A 58 -13.16 5.50 -25.97
CA ASN A 58 -12.40 4.82 -24.96
C ASN A 58 -11.85 5.87 -23.97
N LEU A 59 -12.72 6.38 -23.08
CA LEU A 59 -12.36 7.17 -21.91
C LEU A 59 -11.81 6.23 -20.83
N GLY A 60 -10.87 5.36 -21.22
CA GLY A 60 -10.14 4.55 -20.27
C GLY A 60 -9.36 5.50 -19.36
N VAL A 61 -9.69 5.52 -18.07
CA VAL A 61 -8.88 6.20 -17.07
C VAL A 61 -7.57 5.42 -16.97
N THR A 62 -6.49 5.98 -17.51
CA THR A 62 -5.15 5.42 -17.41
C THR A 62 -4.41 6.11 -16.28
N ILE A 63 -3.86 5.33 -15.34
CA ILE A 63 -2.96 5.86 -14.31
C ILE A 63 -1.60 6.12 -14.97
N SER A 64 -1.13 7.36 -14.94
CA SER A 64 0.17 7.76 -15.48
C SER A 64 1.32 7.26 -14.58
N MET A 65 2.54 7.16 -15.10
CA MET A 65 3.69 6.77 -14.27
C MET A 65 3.95 7.80 -13.16
N TYR A 66 3.69 9.09 -13.43
CA TYR A 66 3.76 10.14 -12.41
C TYR A 66 2.72 9.95 -11.32
N GLU A 67 1.47 9.63 -11.68
CA GLU A 67 0.39 9.34 -10.71
C GLU A 67 0.71 8.09 -9.87
N ALA A 68 1.26 7.05 -10.49
CA ALA A 68 1.70 5.83 -9.81
C ALA A 68 2.99 5.98 -8.99
N SER A 69 3.67 7.13 -9.07
CA SER A 69 4.93 7.42 -8.37
C SER A 69 4.81 8.66 -7.48
N VAL A 70 5.12 9.85 -7.98
CA VAL A 70 5.10 11.11 -7.22
C VAL A 70 3.73 11.36 -6.61
N GLY A 71 2.66 11.20 -7.41
CA GLY A 71 1.27 11.36 -6.95
C GLY A 71 0.88 10.36 -5.85
N LEU A 72 1.58 9.22 -5.76
CA LEU A 72 1.37 8.20 -4.75
C LEU A 72 2.29 8.39 -3.53
N PHE A 73 3.56 8.72 -3.71
CA PHE A 73 4.53 8.79 -2.61
C PHE A 73 4.35 10.05 -1.77
N VAL A 74 4.11 11.20 -2.39
CA VAL A 74 4.02 12.49 -1.67
C VAL A 74 2.94 12.48 -0.58
N PRO A 75 1.67 12.09 -0.85
CA PRO A 75 0.65 12.07 0.20
C PRO A 75 1.01 11.17 1.38
N TYR A 76 1.60 9.99 1.10
CA TYR A 76 1.96 9.04 2.15
C TYR A 76 3.22 9.45 2.92
N LEU A 77 4.16 10.18 2.31
CA LEU A 77 5.27 10.79 3.03
C LEU A 77 4.77 11.90 3.98
N ARG A 78 3.81 12.73 3.54
CA ARG A 78 3.15 13.72 4.42
C ARG A 78 2.40 13.05 5.56
N ASN A 79 1.70 11.95 5.29
CA ASN A 79 1.04 11.17 6.34
C ASN A 79 2.07 10.57 7.31
N LEU A 80 3.18 10.02 6.82
CA LEU A 80 4.27 9.49 7.65
C LEU A 80 4.86 10.57 8.56
N SER A 81 5.07 11.77 8.05
CA SER A 81 5.48 12.94 8.83
C SER A 81 4.49 13.22 9.98
N ALA A 82 3.19 13.25 9.69
CA ALA A 82 2.16 13.44 10.72
C ALA A 82 2.10 12.29 11.75
N LEU A 83 2.43 11.04 11.36
CA LEU A 83 2.55 9.93 12.30
C LEU A 83 3.70 10.15 13.28
N LEU A 84 4.83 10.68 12.82
CA LEU A 84 5.98 11.01 13.68
C LEU A 84 5.63 12.12 14.67
N ASP A 85 4.90 13.16 14.23
CA ASP A 85 4.43 14.23 15.13
C ASP A 85 3.53 13.68 16.25
N LYS A 86 2.66 12.72 15.94
CA LYS A 86 1.88 12.01 16.97
C LYS A 86 2.74 11.19 17.91
N GLY A 87 3.83 10.60 17.41
CA GLY A 87 4.83 9.93 18.23
C GLY A 87 5.51 10.88 19.21
N VAL A 88 5.89 12.07 18.76
CA VAL A 88 6.45 13.15 19.60
C VAL A 88 5.45 13.54 20.69
N ALA A 89 4.22 13.88 20.31
CA ALA A 89 3.17 14.28 21.26
C ALA A 89 2.87 13.19 22.31
N TYR A 90 2.88 11.91 21.89
CA TYR A 90 2.74 10.77 22.80
C TYR A 90 3.89 10.70 23.82
N ALA A 91 5.13 10.83 23.35
CA ALA A 91 6.30 10.79 24.21
C ALA A 91 6.32 11.93 25.23
N GLU A 92 5.97 13.14 24.80
CA GLU A 92 5.81 14.31 25.66
C GLU A 92 4.74 14.10 26.73
N ALA A 93 3.54 13.65 26.34
CA ALA A 93 2.44 13.39 27.27
C ALA A 93 2.78 12.31 28.31
N ARG A 94 3.58 11.31 27.92
CA ARG A 94 4.05 10.22 28.79
C ARG A 94 5.39 10.50 29.47
N LYS A 95 5.98 11.68 29.25
CA LYS A 95 7.22 12.16 29.88
C LYS A 95 8.45 11.25 29.64
N PHE A 96 8.62 10.78 28.41
CA PHE A 96 9.85 10.08 28.00
C PHE A 96 10.46 10.68 26.74
N ASN A 97 11.73 10.40 26.49
CA ASN A 97 12.44 10.94 25.32
C ASN A 97 11.90 10.29 24.03
N PRO A 98 11.44 11.06 23.02
CA PRO A 98 10.90 10.52 21.77
C PRO A 98 11.89 9.63 21.00
N THR A 99 13.21 9.79 21.18
CA THR A 99 14.23 8.91 20.59
C THR A 99 14.04 7.44 21.00
N VAL A 100 13.39 7.15 22.14
CA VAL A 100 13.04 5.76 22.52
C VAL A 100 12.18 5.09 21.45
N LEU A 101 11.24 5.82 20.84
CA LEU A 101 10.41 5.28 19.75
C LEU A 101 11.25 4.93 18.53
N LEU A 102 12.27 5.75 18.24
CA LEU A 102 13.10 5.61 17.04
C LEU A 102 13.93 4.32 17.02
N GLY A 103 14.31 3.81 18.19
CA GLY A 103 15.04 2.55 18.35
C GLY A 103 14.15 1.29 18.36
N MET A 104 12.82 1.43 18.33
CA MET A 104 11.91 0.29 18.42
C MET A 104 11.92 -0.58 17.15
N ARG A 105 11.79 -1.90 17.34
CA ARG A 105 11.76 -2.93 16.28
C ARG A 105 10.64 -3.93 16.55
N LEU A 106 10.03 -4.47 15.49
CA LEU A 106 9.03 -5.55 15.61
C LEU A 106 9.67 -6.93 15.79
N ALA A 107 10.90 -7.10 15.30
CA ALA A 107 11.70 -8.31 15.48
C ALA A 107 13.19 -7.96 15.54
N PRO A 108 14.04 -8.80 16.18
CA PRO A 108 15.46 -8.48 16.36
C PRO A 108 16.23 -8.22 15.06
N ASN A 109 15.84 -8.88 13.97
CA ASN A 109 16.45 -8.77 12.65
C ASN A 109 15.74 -7.76 11.72
N MET A 110 14.73 -7.04 12.21
CA MET A 110 14.09 -5.97 11.45
C MET A 110 14.76 -4.63 11.74
N TYR A 111 14.65 -3.72 10.77
CA TYR A 111 15.01 -2.32 10.94
C TYR A 111 14.15 -1.66 12.02
N ASP A 112 14.77 -0.74 12.76
CA ASP A 112 14.09 0.13 13.72
C ASP A 112 13.28 1.23 13.02
N LEU A 113 12.44 1.93 13.78
CA LEU A 113 11.54 2.97 13.26
C LEU A 113 12.28 4.00 12.40
N ALA A 114 13.44 4.50 12.86
CA ALA A 114 14.21 5.47 12.08
C ALA A 114 14.64 4.90 10.72
N GLN A 115 15.16 3.66 10.70
CA GLN A 115 15.57 3.03 9.44
C GLN A 115 14.37 2.66 8.55
N GLN A 116 13.18 2.34 9.10
CA GLN A 116 11.95 2.18 8.32
C GLN A 116 11.58 3.48 7.59
N VAL A 117 11.58 4.62 8.30
CA VAL A 117 11.34 5.95 7.70
C VAL A 117 12.39 6.26 6.63
N GLY A 118 13.66 5.96 6.92
CA GLY A 118 14.76 6.16 5.98
C GLY A 118 14.60 5.38 4.68
N GLU A 119 14.20 4.11 4.73
CA GLU A 119 13.96 3.29 3.54
C GLU A 119 12.69 3.71 2.78
N ALA A 120 11.63 4.16 3.47
CA ALA A 120 10.46 4.74 2.81
C ALA A 120 10.88 5.97 1.96
N CYS A 121 11.64 6.90 2.55
CA CYS A 121 12.18 8.07 1.83
C CYS A 121 13.08 7.64 0.67
N ARG A 122 13.96 6.65 0.87
CA ARG A 122 14.87 6.16 -0.17
C ARG A 122 14.13 5.64 -1.40
N HIS A 123 13.10 4.81 -1.21
CA HIS A 123 12.32 4.27 -2.32
C HIS A 123 11.47 5.35 -3.00
N ALA A 124 10.92 6.28 -2.22
CA ALA A 124 10.16 7.41 -2.75
C ALA A 124 11.02 8.39 -3.56
N VAL A 125 12.32 8.52 -3.26
CA VAL A 125 13.24 9.43 -3.97
C VAL A 125 13.90 8.76 -5.16
N VAL A 126 14.46 7.56 -4.98
CA VAL A 126 15.29 6.91 -6.02
C VAL A 126 14.45 6.50 -7.22
N ALA A 127 13.23 5.95 -7.02
CA ALA A 127 12.42 5.52 -8.15
C ALA A 127 12.02 6.69 -9.07
N PRO A 128 11.38 7.77 -8.59
CA PRO A 128 11.07 8.92 -9.43
C PRO A 128 12.30 9.57 -10.08
N ALA A 129 13.43 9.65 -9.38
CA ALA A 129 14.68 10.18 -9.96
C ALA A 129 15.15 9.36 -11.18
N LEU A 130 15.18 8.03 -11.06
CA LEU A 130 15.52 7.14 -12.17
C LEU A 130 14.50 7.24 -13.33
N LEU A 131 13.21 7.39 -13.02
CA LEU A 131 12.17 7.64 -14.02
C LEU A 131 12.32 9.03 -14.68
N ALA A 132 12.93 10.00 -14.01
CA ALA A 132 13.19 11.33 -14.55
C ALA A 132 14.57 11.46 -15.24
N GLU A 133 15.38 10.39 -15.24
CA GLU A 133 16.79 10.43 -15.69
C GLU A 133 17.61 11.49 -14.94
N CYS A 134 17.37 11.58 -13.64
CA CYS A 134 18.07 12.48 -12.74
C CYS A 134 18.79 11.65 -11.67
N GLU A 135 19.91 12.18 -11.18
CA GLU A 135 20.53 11.61 -9.99
C GLU A 135 19.62 11.87 -8.78
N PRO A 136 19.37 10.86 -7.93
CA PRO A 136 18.63 11.05 -6.69
C PRO A 136 19.33 12.08 -5.80
N VAL A 137 18.55 12.96 -5.14
CA VAL A 137 19.11 13.87 -4.14
C VAL A 137 19.83 13.11 -3.03
N ALA A 138 20.98 13.62 -2.60
CA ALA A 138 21.64 13.15 -1.41
C ALA A 138 20.78 13.55 -0.19
N LEU A 139 20.08 12.57 0.40
CA LEU A 139 19.28 12.82 1.58
C LEU A 139 20.18 13.06 2.80
N PRO A 140 19.77 13.94 3.75
CA PRO A 140 20.50 14.18 5.00
C PRO A 140 20.84 12.86 5.70
N PRO A 141 21.96 12.74 6.44
CA PRO A 141 22.29 11.54 7.21
C PRO A 141 21.08 11.02 7.99
N LEU A 142 20.96 9.70 8.13
CA LEU A 142 19.88 9.15 8.93
C LEU A 142 20.19 9.41 10.40
N GLU A 143 19.65 10.50 10.92
CA GLU A 143 19.74 10.85 12.33
C GLU A 143 18.74 10.02 13.15
N HIS A 144 19.10 9.71 14.40
CA HIS A 144 18.21 9.08 15.39
C HIS A 144 17.54 10.13 16.26
N ASP A 145 17.00 11.16 15.63
CA ASP A 145 16.12 12.13 16.24
C ASP A 145 14.94 12.46 15.32
N MET A 146 13.88 13.00 15.92
CA MET A 146 12.63 13.26 15.21
C MET A 146 12.77 14.39 14.19
N ALA A 147 13.58 15.41 14.48
CA ALA A 147 13.73 16.58 13.60
C ALA A 147 14.48 16.21 12.31
N GLY A 148 15.55 15.41 12.40
CA GLY A 148 16.28 14.90 11.26
C GLY A 148 15.43 14.00 10.37
N LEU A 149 14.55 13.16 10.95
CA LEU A 149 13.60 12.36 10.17
C LEU A 149 12.54 13.22 9.48
N GLN A 150 12.02 14.25 10.15
CA GLN A 150 11.09 15.20 9.53
C GLN A 150 11.75 15.96 8.37
N ALA A 151 12.97 16.45 8.57
CA ALA A 151 13.75 17.13 7.53
C ALA A 151 14.00 16.22 6.33
N ARG A 152 14.37 14.95 6.58
CA ARG A 152 14.55 13.96 5.52
C ARG A 152 13.27 13.69 4.73
N ILE A 153 12.11 13.64 5.38
CA ILE A 153 10.82 13.51 4.68
C ILE A 153 10.53 14.76 3.84
N ALA A 154 10.72 15.95 4.41
CA ALA A 154 10.51 17.22 3.71
C ALA A 154 11.40 17.34 2.46
N THR A 155 12.71 17.12 2.58
CA THR A 155 13.63 17.10 1.43
C THR A 155 13.25 16.06 0.38
N SER A 156 12.74 14.89 0.81
CA SER A 156 12.28 13.86 -0.13
C SER A 156 11.09 14.34 -0.95
N ILE A 157 10.11 15.00 -0.30
CA ILE A 157 8.92 15.55 -0.96
C ILE A 157 9.32 16.67 -1.92
N GLU A 158 10.08 17.66 -1.44
CA GLU A 158 10.53 18.82 -2.23
C GLU A 158 11.22 18.35 -3.51
N PHE A 159 12.18 17.43 -3.40
CA PHE A 159 12.91 16.92 -4.55
C PHE A 159 12.01 16.22 -5.57
N ILE A 160 11.09 15.33 -5.14
CA ILE A 160 10.28 14.55 -6.09
C ILE A 160 9.14 15.36 -6.72
N GLU A 161 8.67 16.41 -6.05
CA GLU A 161 7.68 17.34 -6.61
C GLU A 161 8.27 18.20 -7.74
N GLU A 162 9.59 18.47 -7.71
CA GLU A 162 10.30 19.23 -8.75
C GLU A 162 10.64 18.42 -10.00
N LEU A 163 10.48 17.09 -9.97
CA LEU A 163 10.87 16.23 -11.09
C LEU A 163 9.96 16.44 -12.32
N PRO A 164 10.53 16.44 -13.54
CA PRO A 164 9.77 16.69 -14.76
C PRO A 164 8.78 15.56 -15.06
N ARG A 165 7.48 15.83 -14.83
CA ARG A 165 6.36 14.89 -15.08
C ARG A 165 6.45 14.17 -16.43
N ALA A 166 6.72 14.92 -17.50
CA ALA A 166 6.79 14.36 -18.86
C ALA A 166 7.87 13.27 -19.01
N LYS A 167 9.01 13.39 -18.33
CA LYS A 167 10.06 12.36 -18.36
C LYS A 167 9.62 11.10 -17.61
N ILE A 168 8.98 11.28 -16.45
CA ILE A 168 8.47 10.18 -15.64
C ILE A 168 7.39 9.41 -16.42
N ASP A 169 6.44 10.12 -17.04
CA ASP A 169 5.36 9.52 -17.84
C ASP A 169 5.87 8.74 -19.06
N ALA A 170 7.00 9.16 -19.65
CA ALA A 170 7.63 8.46 -20.78
C ALA A 170 8.52 7.27 -20.36
N ALA A 171 8.75 7.03 -19.07
CA ALA A 171 9.78 6.11 -18.59
C ALA A 171 9.35 4.64 -18.51
N ALA A 172 8.08 4.31 -18.75
CA ALA A 172 7.49 3.00 -18.44
C ALA A 172 8.31 1.80 -18.97
N GLU A 173 8.74 1.85 -20.23
CA GLU A 173 9.47 0.75 -20.88
C GLU A 173 10.98 1.00 -20.97
N ARG A 174 11.48 2.12 -20.44
CA ARG A 174 12.91 2.43 -20.43
C ARG A 174 13.64 1.58 -19.39
N ASN A 175 14.80 1.05 -19.74
CA ASN A 175 15.66 0.35 -18.80
C ASN A 175 16.26 1.32 -17.77
N VAL A 176 16.21 0.92 -16.50
CA VAL A 176 16.74 1.66 -15.35
C VAL A 176 17.45 0.70 -14.41
N PHE A 177 18.45 1.19 -13.70
CA PHE A 177 19.27 0.37 -12.81
C PHE A 177 19.16 0.91 -11.39
N PHE A 178 18.61 0.09 -10.50
CA PHE A 178 18.52 0.44 -9.09
C PHE A 178 19.77 -0.04 -8.37
N LYS A 179 20.56 0.90 -7.84
CA LYS A 179 21.78 0.57 -7.10
C LYS A 179 21.48 0.30 -5.63
N LEU A 180 21.81 -0.91 -5.18
CA LEU A 180 21.78 -1.28 -3.77
C LEU A 180 22.93 -0.62 -3.00
N LYS A 181 22.80 -0.54 -1.68
CA LYS A 181 23.82 0.04 -0.79
C LYS A 181 25.20 -0.65 -0.89
N ASN A 182 25.22 -1.94 -1.24
CA ASN A 182 26.44 -2.71 -1.47
C ASN A 182 27.04 -2.51 -2.87
N GLY A 183 26.47 -1.63 -3.69
CA GLY A 183 26.93 -1.33 -5.05
C GLY A 183 26.35 -2.24 -6.14
N THR A 184 25.63 -3.31 -5.80
CA THR A 184 24.97 -4.17 -6.80
C THR A 184 23.88 -3.40 -7.53
N GLU A 185 23.86 -3.48 -8.86
CA GLU A 185 22.83 -2.89 -9.69
C GLU A 185 21.77 -3.94 -10.06
N LEU A 186 20.51 -3.58 -9.87
CA LEU A 186 19.36 -4.39 -10.22
C LEU A 186 18.69 -3.81 -11.48
N PRO A 187 18.61 -4.57 -12.59
CA PRO A 187 18.02 -4.10 -13.82
C PRO A 187 16.49 -4.16 -13.77
N PHE A 188 15.83 -3.11 -14.26
CA PHE A 188 14.38 -3.01 -14.39
C PHE A 188 13.99 -2.24 -15.65
N THR A 189 12.71 -2.30 -16.03
CA THR A 189 12.08 -1.21 -16.78
C THR A 189 11.52 -0.19 -15.78
N GLY A 190 11.24 1.04 -16.21
CA GLY A 190 10.63 2.03 -15.31
C GLY A 190 9.35 1.53 -14.64
N ARG A 191 8.51 0.81 -15.40
CA ARG A 191 7.28 0.18 -14.91
C ARG A 191 7.55 -0.90 -13.87
N THR A 192 8.50 -1.82 -14.10
CA THR A 192 8.77 -2.89 -13.13
C THR A 192 9.51 -2.38 -11.90
N LEU A 193 10.41 -1.41 -12.05
CA LEU A 193 11.03 -0.70 -10.94
C LEU A 193 9.96 -0.12 -10.01
N LEU A 194 8.97 0.56 -10.58
CA LEU A 194 7.94 1.20 -9.78
C LEU A 194 6.97 0.19 -9.17
N LEU A 195 6.30 -0.60 -10.00
CA LEU A 195 5.14 -1.40 -9.59
C LEU A 195 5.52 -2.69 -8.84
N THR A 196 6.68 -3.28 -9.14
CA THR A 196 7.08 -4.57 -8.54
C THR A 196 8.17 -4.45 -7.49
N PHE A 197 8.78 -3.28 -7.35
CA PHE A 197 9.89 -3.08 -6.43
C PHE A 197 9.67 -1.89 -5.51
N SER A 198 9.73 -0.65 -6.00
CA SER A 198 9.74 0.53 -5.13
C SER A 198 8.40 0.84 -4.46
N VAL A 199 7.26 0.67 -5.13
CA VAL A 199 5.93 0.86 -4.49
C VAL A 199 5.69 -0.19 -3.39
N PRO A 200 5.90 -1.50 -3.62
CA PRO A 200 5.80 -2.50 -2.55
C PRO A 200 6.74 -2.23 -1.37
N GLN A 201 8.01 -1.88 -1.64
CA GLN A 201 9.00 -1.58 -0.61
C GLN A 201 8.59 -0.34 0.20
N PHE A 202 8.17 0.73 -0.46
CA PHE A 202 7.70 1.96 0.18
C PHE A 202 6.57 1.67 1.18
N PHE A 203 5.51 1.00 0.73
CA PHE A 203 4.37 0.72 1.62
C PHE A 203 4.69 -0.27 2.73
N PHE A 204 5.59 -1.22 2.50
CA PHE A 204 6.09 -2.09 3.57
C PHE A 204 6.70 -1.26 4.70
N HIS A 205 7.57 -0.31 4.36
CA HIS A 205 8.25 0.54 5.34
C HIS A 205 7.30 1.53 6.03
N VAL A 206 6.40 2.20 5.29
CA VAL A 206 5.41 3.12 5.88
C VAL A 206 4.46 2.38 6.83
N THR A 207 3.99 1.19 6.44
CA THR A 207 3.11 0.36 7.29
C THR A 207 3.85 -0.10 8.53
N THR A 208 5.10 -0.54 8.39
CA THR A 208 5.90 -0.97 9.54
C THR A 208 6.18 0.18 10.51
N ALA A 209 6.42 1.39 10.01
CA ALA A 209 6.57 2.58 10.86
C ALA A 209 5.28 2.91 11.62
N TYR A 210 4.12 2.83 10.95
CA TYR A 210 2.81 2.95 11.57
C TYR A 210 2.61 1.90 12.68
N ASP A 211 2.93 0.64 12.40
CA ASP A 211 2.76 -0.47 13.33
C ASP A 211 3.67 -0.33 14.55
N LEU A 212 4.92 0.11 14.38
CA LEU A 212 5.86 0.37 15.48
C LEU A 212 5.33 1.45 16.43
N LEU A 213 4.87 2.58 15.90
CA LEU A 213 4.28 3.66 16.70
C LEU A 213 3.02 3.18 17.41
N ARG A 214 2.14 2.47 16.70
CA ARG A 214 0.91 1.94 17.28
C ARG A 214 1.19 0.88 18.36
N HIS A 215 2.19 0.03 18.15
CA HIS A 215 2.65 -0.96 19.12
C HIS A 215 3.23 -0.30 20.39
N ALA A 216 3.90 0.85 20.24
CA ALA A 216 4.42 1.63 21.36
C ALA A 216 3.34 2.29 22.24
N GLY A 217 2.08 2.28 21.78
CA GLY A 217 0.94 2.90 22.46
C GLY A 217 0.55 4.27 21.93
N VAL A 218 1.13 4.74 20.82
CA VAL A 218 0.67 5.96 20.14
C VAL A 218 -0.75 5.73 19.62
N GLU A 219 -1.67 6.64 19.94
CA GLU A 219 -3.09 6.54 19.56
C GLU A 219 -3.29 6.84 18.07
N LEU A 220 -3.01 5.84 17.24
CA LEU A 220 -3.15 5.91 15.79
C LEU A 220 -4.42 5.18 15.32
N VAL A 221 -5.10 5.77 14.33
CA VAL A 221 -6.22 5.17 13.60
C VAL A 221 -5.88 4.99 12.13
N LYS A 222 -6.67 4.21 11.38
CA LYS A 222 -6.38 3.95 9.95
C LYS A 222 -6.39 5.21 9.10
N ARG A 223 -7.18 6.23 9.50
CA ARG A 223 -7.20 7.55 8.85
C ARG A 223 -5.85 8.26 8.91
N ASP A 224 -5.05 8.04 9.96
CA ASP A 224 -3.73 8.67 10.07
C ASP A 224 -2.74 8.10 9.05
N PHE A 225 -2.90 6.81 8.69
CA PHE A 225 -2.11 6.17 7.64
C PHE A 225 -2.56 6.61 6.24
N LEU A 226 -3.88 6.61 5.99
CA LEU A 226 -4.44 6.92 4.66
C LEU A 226 -4.44 8.42 4.34
N GLY A 227 -4.46 9.28 5.35
CA GLY A 227 -4.60 10.72 5.18
C GLY A 227 -6.05 11.16 4.90
N PRO A 228 -6.27 12.45 4.60
CA PRO A 228 -7.56 12.94 4.16
C PRO A 228 -7.99 12.26 2.85
N ARG A 229 -9.28 11.98 2.70
CA ARG A 229 -9.82 11.51 1.43
C ARG A 229 -9.97 12.72 0.51
N GLU A 230 -9.22 12.76 -0.58
CA GLU A 230 -9.55 13.64 -1.70
C GLU A 230 -10.93 13.24 -2.24
N ARG A 231 -11.80 14.23 -2.44
CA ARG A 231 -13.14 14.08 -3.02
C ARG A 231 -13.16 14.74 -4.38
#